data_AF-A0A4S0JZD7-F1
#
_entry.id   AF-A0A4S0JZD7-F1
#
_cell.length_a   1.000
_cell.length_b   1.000
_cell.length_c   1.000
_cell.angle_alpha   90.00
_cell.angle_beta   90.00
_cell.angle_gamma   90.00
#
_symmetry.space_group_name_H-M   'P 1'
#
loop_
_entity.id
_entity.type
_entity.pdbx_description
1 polymer ?
#
loop_
_entity_poly.entity_id
_entity_poly.type
_entity_poly.pdbx_seq_one_letter_code
_entity_poly.pdbx_strand_id
1 'polypeptide(L)'
;MLARLKAAEPDFDRLLTIPEKPASIAAAEQAYQDAVAARQEGQQRHVEAGRRLAAQQLGQPPQISSADVEAIGRELAPLFEAEAVAKAKRDEENQAYQASLGSALEEPLRLYREAVDQALGRLENLLTYGPSFREKTKQAGIDINRFSTLPGVCPQLWERLNYVRVAFDRTN
;
A
#
# COMPACT_ATOMS: atom_id res chain seq x y z
N MET A 1 -14.39 20.31 41.39
CA MET A 1 -14.60 19.08 40.60
C MET A 1 -13.79 19.23 39.32
N LEU A 2 -12.82 18.35 39.10
CA LEU A 2 -11.90 18.37 37.97
C LEU A 2 -12.69 18.25 36.66
N ALA A 3 -12.58 19.25 35.79
CA ALA A 3 -12.96 19.13 34.39
C ALA A 3 -12.13 17.99 33.81
N ARG A 4 -12.77 16.85 33.54
CA ARG A 4 -12.18 15.79 32.74
C ARG A 4 -11.87 16.43 31.39
N LEU A 5 -10.59 16.70 31.13
CA LEU A 5 -10.10 17.04 29.81
C LEU A 5 -10.65 15.97 28.87
N LYS A 6 -11.55 16.39 27.97
CA LYS A 6 -12.03 15.57 26.87
C LYS A 6 -10.76 15.05 26.19
N ALA A 7 -10.58 13.73 26.14
CA ALA A 7 -9.47 13.14 25.40
C ALA A 7 -9.48 13.77 24.00
N ALA A 8 -8.34 14.31 23.58
CA ALA A 8 -8.23 14.91 22.25
C ALA A 8 -8.65 13.87 21.21
N GLU A 9 -9.45 14.28 20.23
CA GLU A 9 -9.83 13.38 19.14
C GLU A 9 -8.55 12.90 18.43
N PRO A 10 -8.48 11.60 18.04
CA PRO A 10 -7.31 11.08 17.36
C PRO A 10 -7.02 11.85 16.08
N ASP A 11 -5.76 12.29 15.91
CA ASP A 11 -5.32 12.93 14.67
C ASP A 11 -5.03 11.86 13.62
N PHE A 12 -6.06 11.50 12.85
CA PHE A 12 -5.96 10.43 11.85
C PHE A 12 -5.03 10.77 10.69
N ASP A 13 -4.77 12.04 10.40
CA ASP A 13 -3.78 12.43 9.39
C ASP A 13 -2.36 12.02 9.82
N ARG A 14 -2.11 11.93 11.13
CA ARG A 14 -0.85 11.43 11.69
C ARG A 14 -0.85 9.93 11.95
N LEU A 15 -2.01 9.33 12.21
CA LEU A 15 -2.10 7.90 12.55
C LEU A 15 -2.18 7.00 11.31
N LEU A 16 -2.86 7.43 10.25
CA LEU A 16 -3.04 6.67 9.01
C LEU A 16 -1.91 6.95 8.00
N THR A 17 -0.67 6.94 8.47
CA THR A 17 0.51 7.11 7.63
C THR A 17 1.08 5.76 7.22
N ILE A 18 1.31 5.57 5.92
CA ILE A 18 2.03 4.39 5.43
C ILE A 18 3.51 4.58 5.81
N PRO A 19 4.14 3.62 6.49
CA PRO A 19 5.59 3.65 6.75
C PRO A 19 6.38 3.93 5.48
N GLU A 20 7.53 4.60 5.60
CA GLU A 20 8.41 4.79 4.46
C GLU A 20 9.08 3.48 4.07
N LYS A 21 9.35 3.30 2.77
CA LYS A 21 10.11 2.15 2.28
C LYS A 21 11.53 2.22 2.84
N PRO A 22 12.06 1.14 3.44
CA PRO A 22 13.41 1.14 3.96
C PRO A 22 14.44 1.30 2.84
N ALA A 23 15.53 2.01 3.13
CA ALA A 23 16.63 2.22 2.18
C ALA A 23 17.29 0.90 1.72
N SER A 24 17.15 -0.19 2.50
CA SER A 24 17.64 -1.53 2.13
C SER A 24 17.02 -2.04 0.83
N ILE A 25 15.74 -1.75 0.56
CA ILE A 25 15.06 -2.14 -0.68
C ILE A 25 15.67 -1.41 -1.87
N ALA A 26 15.94 -0.11 -1.74
CA ALA A 26 16.56 0.68 -2.81
C ALA A 26 17.99 0.18 -3.10
N ALA A 27 18.76 -0.13 -2.05
CA ALA A 27 20.09 -0.72 -2.19
C ALA A 27 20.04 -2.12 -2.84
N ALA A 28 19.06 -2.96 -2.49
CA ALA A 28 18.88 -4.28 -3.08
C ALA A 28 18.43 -4.20 -4.56
N GLU A 29 17.58 -3.25 -4.92
CA GLU A 29 17.21 -2.99 -6.32
C GLU A 29 18.43 -2.54 -7.12
N GLN A 30 19.24 -1.62 -6.60
CA GLN A 30 20.47 -1.20 -7.28
C GLN A 30 21.43 -2.38 -7.51
N ALA A 31 21.64 -3.21 -6.47
CA ALA A 31 22.49 -4.40 -6.60
C ALA A 31 21.94 -5.41 -7.63
N TYR A 32 20.62 -5.53 -7.75
CA TYR A 32 20.00 -6.35 -8.80
C TYR A 32 20.26 -5.78 -10.20
N GLN A 33 20.09 -4.46 -10.39
CA GLN A 33 20.37 -3.80 -11.66
C GLN A 33 21.84 -3.97 -12.08
N ASP A 34 22.77 -3.83 -11.13
CA ASP A 34 24.21 -4.01 -11.37
C ASP A 34 24.53 -5.46 -11.77
N ALA A 35 23.92 -6.44 -11.11
CA ALA A 35 24.10 -7.86 -11.43
C ALA A 35 23.51 -8.21 -12.81
N VAL A 36 22.34 -7.67 -13.15
CA VAL A 36 21.73 -7.81 -14.48
C VAL A 36 22.66 -7.22 -15.53
N ALA A 37 23.15 -5.98 -15.32
CA ALA A 37 24.07 -5.31 -16.24
C ALA A 37 25.32 -6.16 -16.50
N ALA A 38 25.97 -6.66 -15.44
CA ALA A 38 27.14 -7.53 -15.55
C ALA A 38 26.84 -8.81 -16.34
N ARG A 39 25.67 -9.44 -16.11
CA ARG A 39 25.23 -10.62 -16.88
C ARG A 39 24.95 -10.29 -18.34
N GLN A 40 24.37 -9.13 -18.66
CA GLN A 40 24.15 -8.72 -20.05
C GLN A 40 25.48 -8.54 -20.78
N GLU A 41 26.43 -7.87 -20.13
CA GLU A 41 27.74 -7.61 -20.70
C GLU A 41 28.52 -8.91 -20.95
N GLY A 42 28.52 -9.83 -19.97
CA GLY A 42 29.11 -11.15 -20.15
C GLY A 42 28.48 -11.93 -21.31
N GLN A 43 27.15 -11.92 -21.40
CA GLN A 43 26.43 -12.59 -22.50
C GLN A 43 26.76 -12.00 -23.86
N GLN A 44 26.87 -10.67 -23.95
CA GLN A 44 27.28 -9.99 -25.18
C GLN A 44 28.69 -10.41 -25.60
N ARG A 45 29.65 -10.44 -24.66
CA ARG A 45 31.02 -10.93 -24.92
C ARG A 45 31.02 -12.37 -25.45
N HIS A 46 30.21 -13.27 -24.88
CA HIS A 46 30.08 -14.64 -25.36
C HIS A 46 29.50 -14.73 -26.78
N VAL A 47 28.43 -13.97 -27.07
CA VAL A 47 27.79 -13.93 -28.39
C VAL A 47 28.76 -13.36 -29.44
N GLU A 48 29.50 -12.30 -29.11
CA GLU A 48 30.52 -11.73 -29.98
C GLU A 48 31.65 -12.71 -30.26
N ALA A 49 32.13 -13.42 -29.23
CA ALA A 49 33.16 -14.44 -29.37
C ALA A 49 32.69 -15.56 -30.31
N GLY A 50 31.45 -16.04 -30.16
CA GLY A 50 30.84 -17.03 -31.06
C GLY A 50 30.72 -16.53 -32.51
N ARG A 51 30.33 -15.26 -32.70
CA ARG A 51 30.28 -14.63 -34.04
C ARG A 51 31.66 -14.55 -34.67
N ARG A 52 32.69 -14.16 -33.91
CA ARG A 52 34.08 -14.10 -34.39
C ARG A 52 34.62 -15.47 -34.78
N LEU A 53 34.28 -16.52 -34.01
CA LEU A 53 34.66 -17.90 -34.35
C LEU A 53 34.01 -18.34 -35.68
N ALA A 54 32.72 -18.04 -35.87
CA ALA A 54 32.00 -18.40 -37.10
C ALA A 54 32.46 -17.60 -38.34
N ALA A 55 32.97 -16.39 -38.16
CA ALA A 55 33.39 -15.50 -39.24
C ALA A 55 34.83 -15.76 -39.74
N GLN A 56 35.53 -16.79 -39.25
CA GLN A 56 36.91 -17.05 -39.64
C GLN A 56 37.03 -17.52 -41.09
N GLN A 57 37.98 -16.93 -41.82
CA GLN A 57 38.27 -17.28 -43.21
C GLN A 57 39.27 -18.43 -43.30
N LEU A 58 39.00 -19.40 -44.17
CA LEU A 58 39.90 -20.51 -44.47
C LEU A 58 41.24 -19.98 -45.03
N GLY A 59 42.34 -20.35 -44.39
CA GLY A 59 43.70 -19.98 -44.80
C GLY A 59 44.34 -18.83 -44.02
N GLN A 60 43.61 -18.16 -43.12
CA GLN A 60 44.18 -17.22 -42.14
C GLN A 60 44.33 -17.88 -40.76
N PRO A 61 45.31 -17.46 -39.93
CA PRO A 61 45.43 -17.95 -38.56
C PRO A 61 44.18 -17.58 -37.74
N PRO A 62 43.67 -18.50 -36.90
CA PRO A 62 42.45 -18.27 -36.13
C PRO A 62 42.63 -17.16 -35.10
N GLN A 63 41.69 -16.20 -35.07
CA GLN A 63 41.71 -15.08 -34.12
C GLN A 63 41.11 -15.44 -32.75
N ILE A 64 40.31 -16.49 -32.69
CA ILE A 64 39.69 -17.02 -31.47
C ILE A 64 39.50 -18.52 -31.63
N SER A 65 39.72 -19.30 -30.58
CA SER A 65 39.49 -20.75 -30.60
C SER A 65 38.12 -21.11 -30.00
N SER A 66 37.65 -22.33 -30.25
CA SER A 66 36.45 -22.86 -29.57
C SER A 66 36.66 -22.90 -28.05
N ALA A 67 37.87 -23.20 -27.59
CA ALA A 67 38.22 -23.22 -26.17
C ALA A 67 38.09 -21.84 -25.52
N ASP A 68 38.38 -20.76 -26.25
CA ASP A 68 38.20 -19.39 -25.75
C ASP A 68 36.73 -19.02 -25.62
N VAL A 69 35.88 -19.42 -26.58
CA VAL A 69 34.42 -19.21 -26.51
C VAL A 69 33.84 -19.99 -25.32
N GLU A 70 34.27 -21.24 -25.13
CA GLU A 70 33.86 -22.06 -23.99
C GLU A 70 34.35 -21.50 -22.64
N ALA A 71 35.55 -20.92 -22.59
CA ALA A 71 36.06 -20.26 -21.39
C ALA A 71 35.18 -19.06 -21.00
N ILE A 72 34.82 -18.21 -21.97
CA ILE A 72 33.88 -17.09 -21.75
C ILE A 72 32.50 -17.62 -21.35
N GLY A 73 32.05 -18.73 -21.95
CA GLY A 73 30.79 -19.38 -21.58
C GLY A 73 30.78 -19.86 -20.13
N ARG A 74 31.90 -20.36 -19.61
CA ARG A 74 32.05 -20.75 -18.20
C ARG A 74 31.99 -19.56 -17.24
N GLU A 75 32.43 -18.37 -17.67
CA GLU A 75 32.34 -17.13 -16.87
C GLU A 75 30.90 -16.63 -16.72
N LEU A 76 29.95 -17.09 -17.54
CA LEU A 76 28.54 -16.68 -17.43
C LEU A 76 27.84 -17.30 -16.22
N ALA A 77 28.17 -18.54 -15.87
CA ALA A 77 27.53 -19.25 -14.76
C ALA A 77 27.52 -18.45 -13.45
N PRO A 78 28.66 -17.93 -12.94
CA PRO A 78 28.66 -17.12 -11.73
C PRO A 78 27.90 -15.78 -11.89
N LEU A 79 27.77 -15.23 -13.09
CA LEU A 79 26.98 -14.01 -13.33
C LEU A 79 25.48 -14.27 -13.21
N PHE A 80 25.00 -15.41 -13.70
CA PHE A 80 23.61 -15.82 -13.52
C PHE A 80 23.30 -16.13 -12.05
N GLU A 81 24.23 -16.77 -11.33
CA GLU A 81 24.09 -17.00 -9.89
C GLU A 81 24.06 -15.68 -9.11
N ALA A 82 24.93 -14.73 -9.44
CA ALA A 82 24.95 -13.40 -8.81
C ALA A 82 23.64 -12.63 -9.05
N GLU A 83 23.08 -12.68 -10.28
CA GLU A 83 21.77 -12.10 -10.58
C GLU A 83 20.67 -12.76 -9.74
N ALA A 84 20.65 -14.09 -9.66
CA ALA A 84 19.65 -14.82 -8.89
C ALA A 84 19.70 -14.48 -7.40
N VAL A 85 20.90 -14.38 -6.82
CA VAL A 85 21.10 -13.99 -5.41
C VAL A 85 20.66 -12.55 -5.17
N ALA A 86 21.03 -11.61 -6.04
CA ALA A 86 20.63 -10.21 -5.92
C ALA A 86 19.11 -10.04 -6.03
N LYS A 87 18.47 -10.77 -6.95
CA LYS A 87 17.02 -10.82 -7.08
C LYS A 87 16.35 -11.38 -5.83
N ALA A 88 16.82 -12.52 -5.34
CA ALA A 88 16.27 -13.16 -4.14
C ALA A 88 16.32 -12.22 -2.94
N LYS A 89 17.46 -11.53 -2.74
CA LYS A 89 17.62 -10.54 -1.67
C LYS A 89 16.65 -9.37 -1.80
N ARG A 90 16.47 -8.82 -3.00
CA ARG A 90 15.49 -7.76 -3.24
C ARG A 90 14.06 -8.21 -2.93
N ASP A 91 13.72 -9.42 -3.36
CA ASP A 91 12.38 -9.97 -3.16
C ASP A 91 12.13 -10.25 -1.66
N GLU A 92 13.13 -10.74 -0.93
CA GLU A 92 13.11 -10.92 0.52
C GLU A 92 12.88 -9.59 1.26
N GLU A 93 13.64 -8.54 0.95
CA GLU A 93 13.49 -7.21 1.56
C GLU A 93 12.10 -6.61 1.30
N ASN A 94 11.56 -6.78 0.08
CA ASN A 94 10.21 -6.36 -0.25
C ASN A 94 9.14 -7.14 0.52
N GLN A 95 9.30 -8.47 0.64
CA GLN A 95 8.38 -9.31 1.40
C GLN A 95 8.40 -8.99 2.89
N ALA A 96 9.60 -8.79 3.46
CA ALA A 96 9.77 -8.39 4.85
C ALA A 96 9.07 -7.05 5.15
N TYR A 97 9.22 -6.08 4.25
CA TYR A 97 8.51 -4.80 4.35
C TYR A 97 7.00 -4.96 4.21
N GLN A 98 6.50 -5.74 3.24
CA GLN A 98 5.06 -5.98 3.12
C GLN A 98 4.48 -6.67 4.35
N ALA A 99 5.19 -7.62 4.93
CA ALA A 99 4.79 -8.29 6.15
C ALA A 99 4.73 -7.35 7.36
N SER A 100 5.61 -6.33 7.41
CA SER A 100 5.60 -5.33 8.50
C SER A 100 4.48 -4.30 8.39
N LEU A 101 3.96 -4.06 7.17
CA LEU A 101 2.84 -3.13 6.98
C LEU A 101 1.56 -3.58 7.67
N GLY A 102 1.30 -4.90 7.72
CA GLY A 102 0.12 -5.45 8.38
C GLY A 102 0.05 -5.04 9.85
N SER A 103 1.11 -5.33 10.62
CA SER A 103 1.18 -4.97 12.04
C SER A 103 1.28 -3.46 12.28
N ALA A 104 1.90 -2.71 11.37
CA ALA A 104 2.00 -1.26 11.48
C ALA A 104 0.65 -0.56 11.28
N LEU A 105 -0.23 -1.10 10.43
CA LEU A 105 -1.50 -0.47 10.07
C LEU A 105 -2.71 -1.04 10.83
N GLU A 106 -2.59 -2.22 11.42
CA GLU A 106 -3.69 -2.90 12.13
C GLU A 106 -4.33 -2.01 13.20
N GLU A 107 -3.53 -1.49 14.12
CA GLU A 107 -4.04 -0.69 15.24
C GLU A 107 -4.58 0.68 14.78
N PRO A 108 -3.91 1.47 13.93
CA PRO A 108 -4.48 2.70 13.37
C PRO A 108 -5.80 2.49 12.62
N LEU A 109 -5.92 1.42 11.83
CA LEU A 109 -7.15 1.09 11.11
C LEU A 109 -8.26 0.67 12.07
N ARG A 110 -7.93 -0.09 13.13
CA ARG A 110 -8.88 -0.45 14.20
C ARG A 110 -9.41 0.81 14.90
N LEU A 111 -8.52 1.73 15.28
CA LEU A 111 -8.90 3.00 15.92
C LEU A 111 -9.75 3.87 15.00
N TYR A 112 -9.41 3.95 13.71
CA TYR A 112 -10.20 4.68 12.73
C TYR A 112 -11.61 4.11 12.60
N ARG A 113 -11.73 2.79 12.49
CA ARG A 113 -13.01 2.10 12.46
C ARG A 113 -13.84 2.38 13.71
N GLU A 114 -13.24 2.26 14.89
CA GLU A 114 -13.90 2.52 16.16
C GLU A 114 -14.40 3.97 16.25
N ALA A 115 -13.61 4.94 15.77
CA ALA A 115 -14.03 6.33 15.72
C ALA A 115 -15.20 6.57 14.75
N VAL A 116 -15.20 5.92 13.58
CA VAL A 116 -16.33 5.97 12.63
C VAL A 116 -17.59 5.36 13.26
N ASP A 117 -17.48 4.20 13.91
CA ASP A 117 -18.60 3.54 14.58
C ASP A 117 -19.21 4.42 15.68
N GLN A 118 -18.36 5.01 16.53
CA GLN A 118 -18.78 5.96 17.55
C GLN A 118 -19.44 7.20 16.95
N ALA A 119 -18.91 7.74 15.85
CA ALA A 119 -19.49 8.91 15.19
C ALA A 119 -20.89 8.60 14.61
N LEU A 120 -21.05 7.45 13.97
CA LEU A 120 -22.35 6.98 13.47
C LEU A 120 -23.34 6.81 14.63
N GLY A 121 -22.94 6.18 15.73
CA GLY A 121 -23.80 6.00 16.90
C GLY A 121 -24.19 7.32 17.57
N ARG A 122 -23.28 8.30 17.64
CA ARG A 122 -23.60 9.66 18.11
C ARG A 122 -24.61 10.35 17.21
N LEU A 123 -24.46 10.20 15.89
CA LEU A 123 -25.38 10.80 14.92
C LEU A 123 -26.77 10.15 14.98
N GLU A 124 -26.85 8.82 15.09
CA GLU A 124 -28.09 8.08 15.30
C GLU A 124 -28.83 8.62 16.52
N ASN A 125 -28.14 8.69 17.66
CA ASN A 125 -28.69 9.22 18.91
C ASN A 125 -29.19 10.65 18.75
N LEU A 126 -28.42 11.53 18.09
CA LEU A 126 -28.81 12.93 17.88
C LEU A 126 -30.10 13.04 17.05
N LEU A 127 -30.20 12.24 15.97
CA LEU A 127 -31.35 12.27 15.07
C LEU A 127 -32.65 11.75 15.74
N THR A 128 -32.56 10.94 16.80
CA THR A 128 -33.76 10.50 17.54
C THR A 128 -34.49 11.64 18.27
N TYR A 129 -33.77 12.70 18.66
CA TYR A 129 -34.39 13.81 19.41
C TYR A 129 -35.27 14.72 18.54
N GLY A 130 -35.00 14.80 17.23
CA GLY A 130 -35.70 15.70 16.30
C GLY A 130 -37.22 15.47 16.25
N PRO A 131 -37.69 14.24 15.97
CA PRO A 131 -39.13 13.95 15.96
C PRO A 131 -39.81 14.20 17.29
N SER A 132 -39.20 13.80 18.41
CA SER A 132 -39.75 14.05 19.74
C SER A 132 -39.85 15.54 20.07
N PHE A 133 -38.87 16.34 19.66
CA PHE A 133 -38.91 17.79 19.84
C PHE A 133 -39.97 18.44 18.95
N ARG A 134 -40.09 18.00 17.68
CA ARG A 134 -41.13 18.47 16.76
C ARG A 134 -42.53 18.24 17.32
N GLU A 135 -42.81 17.04 17.85
CA GLU A 135 -44.11 16.76 18.48
C GLU A 135 -44.37 17.64 19.71
N LYS A 136 -43.36 17.86 20.57
CA LYS A 136 -43.48 18.80 21.70
C LYS A 136 -43.80 20.22 21.24
N THR A 137 -43.17 20.71 20.16
CA THR A 137 -43.46 22.06 19.62
C THR A 137 -44.86 22.16 19.03
N LYS A 138 -45.33 21.10 18.37
CA LYS A 138 -46.71 21.02 17.84
C LYS A 138 -47.74 21.04 18.97
N GLN A 139 -47.50 20.31 20.05
CA GLN A 139 -48.36 20.32 21.25
C GLN A 139 -48.39 21.70 21.93
N ALA A 140 -47.27 22.43 21.89
CA ALA A 140 -47.16 23.79 22.41
C ALA A 140 -47.73 24.87 21.46
N GLY A 141 -48.24 24.50 20.28
CA GLY A 141 -48.75 25.44 19.27
C GLY A 141 -47.66 26.28 18.57
N ILE A 142 -46.39 25.87 18.67
CA ILE A 142 -45.26 26.59 18.07
C ILE A 142 -44.94 25.96 16.71
N ASP A 143 -44.93 26.80 15.66
CA ASP A 143 -44.47 26.39 14.34
C ASP A 143 -42.94 26.44 14.25
N ILE A 144 -42.30 25.32 14.59
CA ILE A 144 -40.84 25.19 14.59
C ILE A 144 -40.20 25.36 13.20
N ASN A 145 -40.96 25.15 12.12
CA ASN A 145 -40.43 25.28 10.76
C ASN A 145 -40.02 26.72 10.43
N ARG A 146 -40.50 27.71 11.19
CA ARG A 146 -40.07 29.11 11.09
C ARG A 146 -38.64 29.34 11.57
N PHE A 147 -38.10 28.43 12.39
CA PHE A 147 -36.76 28.52 12.96
C PHE A 147 -35.80 27.47 12.38
N SER A 148 -36.27 26.23 12.22
CA SER A 148 -35.49 25.16 11.62
C SER A 148 -36.37 24.03 11.13
N THR A 149 -36.09 23.56 9.92
CA THR A 149 -36.72 22.37 9.34
C THR A 149 -36.02 21.07 9.77
N LEU A 150 -34.84 21.17 10.42
CA LEU A 150 -34.01 20.03 10.80
C LEU A 150 -34.78 18.95 11.60
N PRO A 151 -35.56 19.29 12.66
CA PRO A 151 -36.32 18.30 13.41
C PRO A 151 -37.35 17.53 12.56
N GLY A 152 -37.85 18.15 11.49
CA GLY A 152 -38.81 17.56 10.57
C GLY A 152 -38.20 16.62 9.54
N VAL A 153 -36.92 16.82 9.19
CA VAL A 153 -36.18 15.97 8.23
C VAL A 153 -35.34 14.89 8.91
N CYS A 154 -35.21 14.90 10.24
CA CYS A 154 -34.51 13.87 11.02
C CYS A 154 -34.92 12.42 10.66
N PRO A 155 -36.20 12.06 10.43
CA PRO A 155 -36.57 10.71 10.01
C PRO A 155 -35.93 10.30 8.67
N GLN A 156 -35.91 11.20 7.69
CA GLN A 156 -35.30 10.95 6.37
C GLN A 156 -33.78 10.82 6.48
N LEU A 157 -33.15 11.66 7.32
CA LEU A 157 -31.72 11.57 7.59
C LEU A 157 -31.35 10.26 8.30
N TRP A 158 -32.22 9.78 9.19
CA TRP A 158 -32.04 8.51 9.88
C TRP A 158 -32.10 7.31 8.90
N GLU A 159 -33.01 7.33 7.93
CA GLU A 159 -33.04 6.32 6.85
C GLU A 159 -31.74 6.33 6.02
N ARG A 160 -31.23 7.52 5.67
CA ARG A 160 -29.93 7.65 4.97
C ARG A 160 -28.77 7.12 5.79
N LEU A 161 -28.77 7.40 7.09
CA LEU A 161 -27.77 6.90 8.02
C LEU A 161 -27.79 5.38 8.12
N ASN A 162 -28.96 4.74 8.08
CA ASN A 162 -29.07 3.28 8.06
C ASN A 162 -28.39 2.66 6.82
N TYR A 163 -28.49 3.29 5.65
CA TYR A 163 -27.75 2.78 4.47
C TYR A 163 -26.24 2.86 4.68
N VAL A 164 -25.75 3.94 5.30
CA VAL A 164 -24.32 4.09 5.65
C VAL A 164 -23.91 3.03 6.67
N ARG A 165 -24.73 2.78 7.70
CA ARG A 165 -24.50 1.76 8.72
C ARG A 165 -24.42 0.37 8.10
N VAL A 166 -25.37 0.00 7.25
CA VAL A 166 -25.37 -1.30 6.54
C VAL A 166 -24.14 -1.45 5.67
N ALA A 167 -23.69 -0.39 4.98
CA ALA A 167 -22.47 -0.44 4.19
C ALA A 167 -21.23 -0.62 5.09
N PHE A 168 -21.15 0.12 6.20
CA PHE A 168 -20.07 0.03 7.17
C PHE A 168 -19.97 -1.36 7.80
N ASP A 169 -21.08 -1.96 8.21
CA ASP A 169 -21.10 -3.29 8.84
C ASP A 169 -20.67 -4.40 7.87
N ARG A 170 -20.92 -4.24 6.57
CA ARG A 170 -20.48 -5.15 5.50
C ARG A 170 -19.00 -5.06 5.16
N THR A 171 -18.30 -4.03 5.62
CA THR A 171 -16.84 -3.90 5.46
C THR A 171 -16.06 -4.65 6.56
N ASN A 172 -16.74 -5.46 7.38
CA ASN A 172 -16.14 -6.51 8.21
C ASN A 172 -15.88 -7.78 7.38
#